data_AF-A0A0A0M601-F1
#
_entry.id   AF-A0A0A0M601-F1
#
_cell.length_a   1.000
_cell.length_b   1.000
_cell.length_c   1.000
_cell.angle_alpha   90.00
_cell.angle_beta   90.00
_cell.angle_gamma   90.00
#
_symmetry.space_group_name_H-M   'P 1'
#
loop_
_entity.id
_entity.type
_entity.pdbx_description
1 polymer ?
#
loop_
_entity_poly.entity_id
_entity_poly.type
_entity_poly.pdbx_seq_one_letter_code
_entity_poly.pdbx_strand_id
1 'polypeptide(L)'
;MRLLQFLLLACVLALGACASGSSARDALERAQYAWSGAIRWGDFAGARNLVDPEVRAARPLSEMEMARYEQVQVSSYRSTGASTDLDAGLAAREVRIGVINRHTMAEREVAYREQWRWDEQAGTWWLTSDLPDLWSGR
;
A
#
# COMPACT_ATOMS: atom_id res chain seq x y z
N MET A 1 -35.82 -25.76 -25.09
CA MET A 1 -35.64 -25.67 -23.62
C MET A 1 -34.18 -25.75 -23.19
N ARG A 2 -33.37 -26.69 -23.70
CA ARG A 2 -31.93 -26.80 -23.35
C ARG A 2 -31.08 -25.59 -23.76
N LEU A 3 -31.34 -24.96 -24.91
CA LEU A 3 -30.62 -23.77 -25.37
C LEU A 3 -30.84 -22.54 -24.47
N LEU A 4 -32.07 -22.36 -23.97
CA LEU A 4 -32.44 -21.25 -23.08
C LEU A 4 -31.77 -21.40 -21.71
N GLN A 5 -31.63 -22.65 -21.23
CA GLN A 5 -30.90 -22.97 -19.99
C GLN A 5 -29.40 -22.69 -20.12
N PHE A 6 -28.77 -23.01 -21.26
CA PHE A 6 -27.36 -22.66 -21.50
C PHE A 6 -27.13 -21.14 -21.57
N LEU A 7 -28.06 -20.40 -22.18
CA LEU A 7 -27.98 -18.94 -22.27
C LEU A 7 -28.14 -18.26 -20.89
N LEU A 8 -29.04 -18.79 -20.05
CA LEU A 8 -29.24 -18.32 -18.67
C LEU A 8 -28.01 -18.63 -17.78
N LEU A 9 -27.40 -19.80 -17.94
CA LEU A 9 -26.19 -20.17 -17.18
C LEU A 9 -24.99 -19.29 -17.57
N ALA A 10 -24.84 -18.97 -18.85
CA ALA A 10 -23.81 -18.06 -19.35
C ALA A 10 -24.00 -16.61 -18.85
N CYS A 11 -25.24 -16.14 -18.73
CA CYS A 11 -25.55 -14.82 -18.20
C CYS A 11 -25.20 -14.68 -16.71
N VAL A 12 -25.43 -15.72 -15.90
CA VAL A 12 -25.11 -15.74 -14.47
C VAL A 12 -23.59 -15.73 -14.23
N LEU A 13 -22.81 -16.43 -15.07
CA LEU A 13 -21.35 -16.43 -14.99
C LEU A 13 -20.73 -15.08 -15.40
N ALA A 14 -21.36 -14.34 -16.30
CA ALA A 14 -20.86 -13.03 -16.74
C ALA A 14 -21.03 -11.91 -15.69
N LEU A 15 -21.92 -12.09 -14.70
CA LEU A 15 -22.20 -11.09 -13.65
C LEU A 15 -21.17 -11.09 -12.51
N GLY A 16 -20.39 -12.17 -12.35
CA GLY A 16 -19.41 -12.30 -11.27
C GLY A 16 -18.13 -11.48 -11.46
N ALA A 17 -17.78 -11.12 -12.70
CA ALA A 17 -16.52 -10.43 -13.01
C ALA A 17 -16.55 -8.93 -12.65
N CYS A 18 -17.72 -8.27 -12.70
CA CYS A 18 -17.82 -6.83 -12.45
C CYS A 18 -18.00 -6.44 -10.97
N ALA A 19 -18.32 -7.39 -10.08
CA ALA A 19 -18.49 -7.11 -8.66
C ALA A 19 -17.16 -6.99 -7.90
N SER A 20 -16.09 -7.59 -8.43
CA SER A 20 -14.76 -7.56 -7.81
C SER A 20 -14.02 -6.23 -8.04
N GLY A 21 -14.31 -5.52 -9.14
CA GLY A 21 -13.62 -4.27 -9.47
C GLY A 21 -13.96 -3.09 -8.55
N SER A 22 -15.23 -2.95 -8.13
CA SER A 22 -15.64 -1.91 -7.18
C SER A 22 -15.11 -2.20 -5.78
N SER A 23 -15.16 -3.45 -5.33
CA SER A 23 -14.66 -3.85 -4.02
C SER A 23 -13.14 -3.73 -3.91
N ALA A 24 -12.40 -4.05 -4.98
CA ALA A 24 -10.95 -3.88 -5.04
C ALA A 24 -10.55 -2.40 -5.00
N ARG A 25 -11.25 -1.51 -5.72
CA ARG A 25 -10.99 -0.05 -5.65
C ARG A 25 -11.21 0.47 -4.22
N ASP A 26 -12.34 0.15 -3.60
CA ASP A 26 -12.63 0.62 -2.24
C ASP A 26 -11.63 0.04 -1.23
N ALA A 27 -11.18 -1.21 -1.43
CA ALA A 27 -10.13 -1.82 -0.61
C ALA A 27 -8.78 -1.11 -0.78
N LEU A 28 -8.43 -0.70 -2.00
CA LEU A 28 -7.21 0.07 -2.28
C LEU A 28 -7.22 1.39 -1.52
N GLU A 29 -8.33 2.13 -1.59
CA GLU A 29 -8.48 3.41 -0.90
C GLU A 29 -8.34 3.26 0.62
N ARG A 30 -8.96 2.22 1.20
CA ARG A 30 -8.79 1.91 2.63
C ARG A 30 -7.35 1.56 2.99
N ALA A 31 -6.69 0.72 2.19
CA ALA A 31 -5.31 0.32 2.42
C ALA A 31 -4.34 1.52 2.35
N GLN A 32 -4.51 2.38 1.34
CA GLN A 32 -3.72 3.59 1.16
C GLN A 32 -3.99 4.62 2.27
N TYR A 33 -5.24 4.74 2.73
CA TYR A 33 -5.58 5.58 3.87
C TYR A 33 -4.89 5.09 5.15
N ALA A 34 -5.02 3.79 5.45
CA ALA A 34 -4.39 3.16 6.62
C ALA A 34 -2.87 3.33 6.59
N TRP A 35 -2.24 3.08 5.44
CA TRP A 35 -0.81 3.29 5.25
C TRP A 35 -0.40 4.75 5.46
N SER A 36 -1.07 5.69 4.80
CA SER A 36 -0.75 7.12 4.93
C SER A 36 -0.92 7.63 6.38
N GLY A 37 -1.93 7.13 7.08
CA GLY A 37 -2.16 7.42 8.50
C GLY A 37 -1.04 6.87 9.37
N ALA A 38 -0.67 5.60 9.19
CA ALA A 38 0.40 4.95 9.93
C ALA A 38 1.73 5.69 9.76
N ILE A 39 2.13 6.01 8.53
CA ILE A 39 3.36 6.78 8.27
C ILE A 39 3.29 8.18 8.88
N ARG A 40 2.18 8.92 8.69
CA ARG A 40 2.04 10.29 9.22
C ARG A 40 2.16 10.34 10.74
N TRP A 41 1.63 9.34 11.43
CA TRP A 41 1.67 9.27 12.90
C TRP A 41 2.89 8.52 13.45
N GLY A 42 3.81 8.07 12.59
CA GLY A 42 5.02 7.35 12.99
C GLY A 42 4.79 5.91 13.45
N ASP A 43 3.63 5.32 13.14
CA ASP A 43 3.33 3.92 13.42
C ASP A 43 3.93 3.02 12.33
N PHE A 44 5.26 2.94 12.30
CA PHE A 44 5.98 2.13 11.29
C PHE A 44 5.77 0.62 11.50
N ALA A 45 5.50 0.18 12.73
CA ALA A 45 5.13 -1.19 13.02
C ALA A 45 3.75 -1.55 12.43
N GLY A 46 2.75 -0.67 12.59
CA GLY A 46 1.45 -0.78 11.95
C GLY A 46 1.55 -0.72 10.42
N ALA A 47 2.35 0.21 9.89
CA ALA A 47 2.62 0.30 8.44
C ALA A 47 3.23 -1.01 7.91
N ARG A 48 4.19 -1.60 8.65
CA ARG A 48 4.81 -2.87 8.28
C ARG A 48 3.79 -4.00 8.14
N ASN A 49 2.68 -3.99 8.89
CA ASN A 49 1.64 -5.01 8.77
C ASN A 49 0.85 -4.96 7.45
N LEU A 50 0.93 -3.85 6.71
CA LEU A 50 0.33 -3.69 5.38
C LEU A 50 1.26 -4.13 4.25
N VAL A 51 2.52 -4.47 4.57
CA VAL A 51 3.49 -4.98 3.58
C VAL A 51 3.19 -6.43 3.27
N ASP A 52 3.30 -6.78 1.99
CA ASP A 52 3.12 -8.13 1.46
C ASP A 52 3.87 -9.16 2.33
N PRO A 53 3.20 -10.23 2.81
CA PRO A 53 3.82 -11.25 3.65
C PRO A 53 5.09 -11.86 3.05
N GLU A 54 5.18 -12.02 1.73
CA GLU A 54 6.38 -12.55 1.07
C GLU A 54 7.53 -11.55 1.12
N VAL A 55 7.24 -10.26 0.92
CA VAL A 55 8.23 -9.18 1.10
C VAL A 55 8.69 -9.11 2.56
N ARG A 56 7.77 -9.35 3.51
CA ARG A 56 8.11 -9.42 4.94
C ARG A 56 9.04 -10.56 5.29
N ALA A 57 8.75 -11.75 4.76
CA ALA A 57 9.58 -12.93 4.97
C ALA A 57 10.96 -12.79 4.30
N ALA A 58 11.03 -12.19 3.12
CA ALA A 58 12.28 -11.98 2.39
C ALA A 58 13.18 -10.90 3.01
N ARG A 59 12.59 -9.92 3.70
CA ARG A 59 13.31 -8.82 4.37
C ARG A 59 12.87 -8.69 5.83
N PRO A 60 13.27 -9.62 6.71
CA PRO A 60 12.94 -9.49 8.12
C PRO A 60 13.53 -8.19 8.67
N LEU A 61 12.70 -7.33 9.27
CA LEU A 61 13.17 -6.11 9.92
C LEU A 61 13.75 -6.47 11.29
N SER A 62 14.98 -6.07 11.54
CA SER A 62 15.58 -6.16 12.87
C SER A 62 15.02 -5.09 13.81
N GLU A 63 15.14 -5.33 15.12
CA GLU A 63 14.77 -4.35 16.15
C GLU A 63 15.57 -3.04 15.98
N MET A 64 16.85 -3.15 15.62
CA MET A 64 17.70 -1.98 15.37
C MET A 64 17.20 -1.15 14.19
N GLU A 65 16.76 -1.79 13.10
CA GLU A 65 16.20 -1.07 11.94
C GLU A 65 14.88 -0.38 12.31
N MET A 66 14.05 -1.03 13.12
CA MET A 66 12.81 -0.42 13.63
C MET A 66 13.12 0.79 14.54
N ALA A 67 14.10 0.66 15.45
CA ALA A 67 14.49 1.73 16.36
C ALA A 67 15.01 2.99 15.63
N ARG A 68 15.53 2.85 14.41
CA ARG A 68 15.93 4.03 13.61
C ARG A 68 14.76 4.91 13.21
N TYR A 69 13.55 4.37 13.10
CA TYR A 69 12.35 5.15 12.82
C TYR A 69 11.94 6.01 14.03
N GLU A 70 12.28 5.62 15.25
CA GLU A 70 12.01 6.39 16.48
C GLU A 70 12.85 7.67 16.57
N GLN A 71 13.95 7.75 15.80
CA GLN A 71 14.86 8.89 15.78
C GLN A 71 14.35 10.05 14.90
N VAL A 72 13.25 9.84 14.19
CA VAL A 72 12.67 10.83 13.28
C VAL A 72 11.22 11.14 13.63
N GLN A 73 10.76 12.31 13.23
CA GLN A 73 9.36 12.71 13.29
C GLN A 73 8.89 13.02 11.87
N VAL A 74 7.74 12.48 11.47
CA VAL A 74 7.12 12.85 10.20
C VAL A 74 6.44 14.20 10.35
N SER A 75 6.87 15.19 9.56
CA SER A 75 6.32 16.55 9.54
C SER A 75 5.26 16.73 8.45
N SER A 76 5.36 15.99 7.35
CA SER A 76 4.37 16.03 6.27
C SER A 76 4.34 14.73 5.48
N TYR A 77 3.20 14.49 4.82
CA TYR A 77 3.01 13.37 3.90
C TYR A 77 2.08 13.86 2.78
N ARG A 78 2.56 13.86 1.54
CA ARG A 78 1.79 14.33 0.36
C ARG A 78 1.93 13.35 -0.81
N SER A 79 0.79 12.95 -1.38
CA SER A 79 0.76 12.25 -2.66
C SER A 79 1.00 13.26 -3.78
N THR A 80 1.95 12.99 -4.66
CA THR A 80 2.30 13.83 -5.82
C THR A 80 1.88 13.22 -7.15
N GLY A 81 1.61 11.91 -7.18
CA GLY A 81 1.05 11.21 -8.32
C GLY A 81 0.47 9.87 -7.91
N ALA A 82 -0.40 9.31 -8.74
CA ALA A 82 -0.98 7.98 -8.56
C ALA A 82 -1.28 7.34 -9.92
N SER A 83 -1.15 6.03 -9.99
CA SER A 83 -1.57 5.20 -11.13
C SER A 83 -2.24 3.94 -10.60
N THR A 84 -3.36 3.54 -11.21
CA THR A 84 -4.10 2.34 -10.80
C THR A 84 -4.53 1.58 -12.04
N ASP A 85 -4.18 0.30 -12.07
CA ASP A 85 -4.65 -0.69 -13.04
C ASP A 85 -5.37 -1.79 -12.27
N LEU A 86 -6.71 -1.67 -12.19
CA LEU A 86 -7.53 -2.63 -11.44
C LEU A 86 -7.59 -3.99 -12.13
N ASP A 87 -7.45 -4.03 -13.46
CA ASP A 87 -7.50 -5.28 -14.22
C ASP A 87 -6.22 -6.09 -14.02
N ALA A 88 -5.07 -5.41 -13.95
CA ALA A 88 -3.80 -6.04 -13.59
C ALA A 88 -3.61 -6.25 -12.08
N GLY A 89 -4.49 -5.69 -11.24
CA GLY A 89 -4.35 -5.74 -9.79
C GLY A 89 -3.13 -4.98 -9.29
N LEU A 90 -2.78 -3.87 -9.93
CA LEU A 90 -1.60 -3.06 -9.62
C LEU A 90 -1.98 -1.61 -9.34
N ALA A 91 -1.32 -1.01 -8.36
CA ALA A 91 -1.40 0.44 -8.15
C ALA A 91 -0.07 0.99 -7.65
N ALA A 92 0.18 2.27 -7.89
CA ALA A 92 1.36 2.97 -7.41
C ALA A 92 1.02 4.41 -7.00
N ARG A 93 1.76 4.94 -6.02
CA ARG A 93 1.66 6.34 -5.60
C ARG A 93 3.05 6.92 -5.39
N GLU A 94 3.28 8.10 -5.96
CA GLU A 94 4.48 8.89 -5.70
C GLU A 94 4.23 9.80 -4.51
N VAL A 95 5.04 9.68 -3.46
CA VAL A 95 4.83 10.35 -2.18
C VAL A 95 6.06 11.17 -1.79
N ARG A 96 5.81 12.34 -1.22
CA ARG A 96 6.80 13.16 -0.53
C ARG A 96 6.53 13.14 0.97
N ILE A 97 7.54 12.78 1.74
CA ILE A 97 7.48 12.66 3.20
C ILE A 97 8.43 13.69 3.80
N GLY A 98 7.91 14.65 4.55
CA GLY A 98 8.72 15.55 5.37
C GLY A 98 9.14 14.83 6.65
N VAL A 99 10.44 14.89 6.96
CA VAL A 99 11.05 14.18 8.08
C VAL A 99 11.94 15.14 8.85
N ILE A 100 11.72 15.23 10.15
CA ILE A 100 12.55 15.97 11.10
C ILE A 100 13.39 14.98 11.88
N ASN A 101 14.71 15.19 11.90
CA ASN A 101 15.59 14.45 12.81
C ASN A 101 15.42 14.98 14.23
N ARG A 102 15.03 14.13 15.18
CA ARG A 102 14.71 14.54 16.55
C ARG A 102 15.90 15.05 17.36
N HIS A 103 17.13 14.70 16.96
CA HIS A 103 18.35 15.08 17.66
C HIS A 103 18.94 16.40 17.16
N THR A 104 18.78 16.70 15.86
CA THR A 104 19.37 17.88 15.22
C THR A 104 18.36 18.95 14.85
N MET A 105 17.06 18.62 14.89
CA MET A 105 15.96 19.45 14.41
C MET A 105 16.04 19.82 12.92
N ALA A 106 16.92 19.16 12.16
CA ALA A 106 17.00 19.34 10.72
C ALA A 106 15.80 18.67 10.04
N GLU A 107 15.13 19.41 9.16
CA GLU A 107 14.06 18.91 8.30
C GLU A 107 14.57 18.60 6.90
N ARG A 108 14.05 17.53 6.30
CA ARG A 108 14.19 17.24 4.87
C ARG A 108 12.97 16.55 4.30
N GLU A 109 12.90 16.50 2.98
CA GLU A 109 11.88 15.76 2.25
C GLU A 109 12.47 14.48 1.64
N VAL A 110 11.75 13.36 1.78
CA VAL A 110 12.07 12.06 1.19
C VAL A 110 11.05 11.73 0.12
N ALA A 111 11.53 11.37 -1.07
CA ALA A 111 10.69 10.78 -2.10
C ALA A 111 10.53 9.29 -1.84
N TYR A 112 9.30 8.79 -1.91
CA TYR A 112 8.97 7.40 -1.69
C TYR A 112 7.90 6.96 -2.68
N ARG A 113 8.10 5.78 -3.30
CA ARG A 113 7.18 5.21 -4.28
C ARG A 113 6.48 4.01 -3.68
N GLU A 114 5.20 4.16 -3.39
CA GLU A 114 4.34 3.06 -3.00
C GLU A 114 4.05 2.18 -4.21
N GLN A 115 4.18 0.86 -4.04
CA GLN A 115 3.76 -0.14 -5.02
C GLN A 115 2.79 -1.09 -4.34
N TRP A 116 1.64 -1.31 -4.95
CA TRP A 116 0.53 -2.07 -4.41
C TRP A 116 0.15 -3.19 -5.35
N ARG A 117 -0.14 -4.36 -4.79
CA ARG A 117 -0.63 -5.55 -5.51
C ARG A 117 -1.93 -6.05 -4.88
N TRP A 118 -2.92 -6.33 -5.72
CA TRP A 118 -4.15 -6.98 -5.30
C TRP A 118 -3.92 -8.46 -5.05
N ASP A 119 -4.50 -8.96 -3.97
CA ASP A 119 -4.57 -10.36 -3.64
C ASP A 119 -6.03 -10.79 -3.69
N GLU A 120 -6.40 -11.50 -4.76
CA GLU A 120 -7.77 -11.98 -4.97
C GLU A 120 -8.21 -12.98 -3.90
N GLN A 121 -7.29 -13.79 -3.37
CA GLN A 121 -7.61 -14.82 -2.38
C GLN A 121 -7.87 -14.19 -1.01
N ALA A 122 -7.06 -13.21 -0.63
CA ALA A 122 -7.20 -12.48 0.62
C ALA A 122 -8.21 -11.32 0.54
N GLY A 123 -8.61 -10.91 -0.67
CA GLY A 123 -9.50 -9.77 -0.90
C GLY A 123 -8.91 -8.45 -0.38
N THR A 124 -7.59 -8.28 -0.45
CA THR A 124 -6.89 -7.11 0.08
C THR A 124 -5.76 -6.65 -0.83
N TRP A 125 -5.32 -5.41 -0.64
CA TRP A 125 -4.11 -4.88 -1.26
C TRP A 125 -2.93 -4.98 -0.31
N TRP A 126 -1.81 -5.46 -0.84
CA TRP A 126 -0.54 -5.50 -0.15
C TRP A 126 0.42 -4.47 -0.74
N LEU A 127 1.18 -3.82 0.12
CA LEU A 127 2.28 -2.97 -0.31
C LEU A 127 3.51 -3.85 -0.61
N THR A 128 4.13 -3.69 -1.77
CA THR A 128 5.30 -4.47 -2.20
C THR A 128 6.62 -3.69 -2.16
N SER A 129 6.56 -2.37 -1.97
CA SER A 129 7.74 -1.47 -1.91
C SER A 129 8.47 -1.45 -0.57
N ASP A 130 7.94 -2.11 0.46
CA ASP A 130 8.41 -2.08 1.85
C ASP A 130 8.37 -0.69 2.52
N LEU A 131 8.80 -0.56 3.78
CA LEU A 131 8.89 0.72 4.49
C LEU A 131 9.82 1.70 3.76
N PRO A 132 9.52 3.01 3.81
CA PRO A 132 10.38 4.01 3.20
C PRO A 132 11.75 4.06 3.89
N ASP A 133 12.82 4.15 3.10
CA ASP A 133 14.14 4.55 3.62
C ASP A 133 14.07 6.04 3.96
N LEU A 134 13.88 6.33 5.25
CA LEU A 134 13.80 7.70 5.72
C LEU A 134 15.16 8.31 5.97
N TRP A 135 16.28 7.75 5.55
CA TRP A 135 17.63 8.29 5.82
C TRP A 135 18.45 8.52 4.55
N SER A 136 17.97 8.10 3.39
CA SER A 136 18.53 8.46 2.08
C SER A 136 18.31 9.95 1.81
N GLY A 137 19.40 10.72 1.74
CA GLY A 137 19.38 12.19 1.60
C GLY A 137 20.31 12.83 2.62
N ARG A 138 21.63 12.72 2.35
CA ARG A 138 22.68 13.41 3.11
C ARG A 138 22.68 14.90 2.77
#